data_AF-A0A0D5M3I9-F1
#
_entry.id   AF-A0A0D5M3I9-F1
#
_cell.length_a   1.000
_cell.length_b   1.000
_cell.length_c   1.000
_cell.angle_alpha   90.00
_cell.angle_beta   90.00
_cell.angle_gamma   90.00
#
_symmetry.space_group_name_H-M   'P 1'
#
loop_
_entity.id
_entity.type
_entity.pdbx_description
1 polymer ?
#
loop_
_entity_poly.entity_id
_entity_poly.type
_entity_poly.pdbx_seq_one_letter_code
_entity_poly.pdbx_strand_id
1 'polypeptide(L)'
;MPFSIARSNTRERFSEVFVYLAFIESNEESGAASIEVKILRGLFYVHLYSALEKAINETIEQTILLVKQEGVKNKHYKNIFNVISLNSKMQAFKQCRGKSYFSKSADVFESLESEESYELNDTVFSENLQNIWYKTIQEAIRSFGATPISVEPRVRLTIDELVEKRNAVAHGRETPVSVGERHRVEVLRIKAQEIQLVVEQFISTFEDYISNKKYIDPLYLDDYRQA
;
A
#
# COMPACT_ATOMS: atom_id res chain seq x y z
N MET A 1 -19.75 -5.96 -1.50
CA MET A 1 -18.76 -5.70 -0.44
C MET A 1 -17.80 -4.62 -0.91
N PRO A 2 -17.43 -3.67 -0.04
CA PRO A 2 -16.31 -2.76 -0.30
C PRO A 2 -15.09 -3.57 -0.77
N PHE A 3 -14.28 -3.05 -1.69
CA PHE A 3 -13.07 -3.74 -2.19
C PHE A 3 -13.25 -5.05 -2.99
N SER A 4 -14.46 -5.44 -3.39
CA SER A 4 -14.66 -6.63 -4.25
C SER A 4 -13.84 -6.57 -5.55
N ILE A 5 -13.79 -5.40 -6.19
CA ILE A 5 -12.98 -5.15 -7.40
C ILE A 5 -11.48 -5.25 -7.08
N ALA A 6 -10.98 -4.53 -6.06
CA ALA A 6 -9.57 -4.60 -5.67
C ALA A 6 -9.13 -6.03 -5.30
N ARG A 7 -9.98 -6.81 -4.62
CA ARG A 7 -9.72 -8.22 -4.34
C ARG A 7 -9.66 -9.07 -5.62
N SER A 8 -10.55 -8.84 -6.59
CA SER A 8 -10.52 -9.55 -7.88
C SER A 8 -9.22 -9.26 -8.64
N ASN A 9 -8.91 -7.97 -8.82
CA ASN A 9 -7.69 -7.54 -9.52
C ASN A 9 -6.42 -8.07 -8.85
N THR A 10 -6.38 -8.04 -7.51
CA THR A 10 -5.27 -8.59 -6.73
C THR A 10 -5.12 -10.09 -6.98
N ARG A 11 -6.22 -10.84 -6.92
CA ARG A 11 -6.20 -12.30 -7.17
C ARG A 11 -5.72 -12.64 -8.57
N GLU A 12 -6.18 -11.91 -9.58
CA GLU A 12 -5.74 -12.08 -10.97
C GLU A 12 -4.23 -11.87 -11.10
N ARG A 13 -3.68 -10.80 -10.51
CA ARG A 13 -2.24 -10.51 -10.53
C ARG A 13 -1.41 -11.56 -9.80
N PHE A 14 -1.83 -12.00 -8.62
CA PHE A 14 -1.13 -13.07 -7.91
C PHE A 14 -1.24 -14.41 -8.65
N SER A 15 -2.36 -14.67 -9.34
CA SER A 15 -2.50 -15.85 -10.20
C SER A 15 -1.44 -15.85 -11.31
N GLU A 16 -1.18 -14.71 -11.97
CA GLU A 16 -0.09 -14.59 -12.95
C GLU A 16 1.29 -14.90 -12.32
N VAL A 17 1.55 -14.36 -11.12
CA VAL A 17 2.79 -14.63 -10.38
C VAL A 17 2.95 -16.13 -10.07
N PHE A 18 1.88 -16.82 -9.66
CA PHE A 18 1.92 -18.26 -9.40
C PHE A 18 2.05 -19.11 -10.67
N VAL A 19 1.43 -18.69 -11.77
CA VAL A 19 1.64 -19.32 -13.08
C VAL A 19 3.10 -19.19 -13.50
N TYR A 20 3.69 -18.00 -13.31
CA TYR A 20 5.10 -17.80 -13.60
C TYR A 20 6.00 -18.67 -12.73
N LEU A 21 5.70 -18.77 -11.44
CA LEU A 21 6.43 -19.61 -10.50
C LEU A 21 6.33 -21.11 -10.88
N ALA A 22 5.15 -21.58 -11.26
CA ALA A 22 4.95 -22.96 -11.70
C ALA A 22 5.74 -23.27 -12.98
N PHE A 23 5.86 -22.30 -13.89
CA PHE A 23 6.73 -22.44 -15.07
C PHE A 23 8.22 -22.51 -14.70
N ILE A 24 8.66 -21.74 -13.71
CA ILE A 24 10.05 -21.86 -13.19
C ILE A 24 10.28 -23.25 -12.61
N GLU A 25 9.32 -23.75 -11.82
CA GLU A 25 9.38 -25.08 -11.18
C GLU A 25 9.48 -26.19 -12.23
N SER A 26 8.69 -26.15 -13.30
CA SER A 26 8.72 -27.18 -14.35
C SER A 26 10.04 -27.22 -15.14
N ASN A 27 10.84 -26.16 -15.07
CA ASN A 27 12.12 -26.05 -15.76
C ASN A 27 13.31 -26.13 -14.78
N GLU A 28 13.06 -26.26 -13.47
CA GLU A 28 14.12 -26.41 -12.47
C GLU A 28 14.60 -27.87 -12.41
N GLU A 29 15.86 -28.08 -12.82
CA GLU A 29 16.53 -29.37 -12.65
C GLU A 29 16.95 -29.60 -11.18
N SER A 30 17.07 -30.86 -10.77
CA SER A 30 17.52 -31.19 -9.41
C SER A 30 18.95 -30.69 -9.11
N GLY A 31 19.78 -30.53 -10.15
CA GLY A 31 21.17 -30.12 -10.10
C GLY A 31 21.39 -28.60 -10.11
N ALA A 32 22.41 -28.15 -10.85
CA ALA A 32 22.67 -26.74 -11.05
C ALA A 32 21.66 -26.15 -12.04
N ALA A 33 20.96 -25.10 -11.62
CA ALA A 33 19.99 -24.43 -12.49
C ALA A 33 20.65 -23.83 -13.73
N SER A 34 19.99 -23.95 -14.89
CA SER A 34 20.43 -23.31 -16.13
C SER A 34 20.42 -21.78 -15.99
N ILE A 35 21.10 -21.09 -16.92
CA ILE A 35 21.13 -19.62 -16.93
C ILE A 35 19.72 -19.06 -17.12
N GLU A 36 18.91 -19.69 -17.98
CA GLU A 36 17.52 -19.31 -18.25
C GLU A 36 16.70 -19.36 -16.96
N VAL A 37 16.78 -20.47 -16.21
CA VAL A 37 16.06 -20.61 -14.94
C VAL A 37 16.49 -19.56 -13.93
N LYS A 38 17.78 -19.26 -13.83
CA LYS A 38 18.29 -18.18 -12.96
C LYS A 38 17.75 -16.82 -13.39
N ILE A 39 17.69 -16.52 -14.70
CA ILE A 39 17.07 -15.28 -15.20
C ILE A 39 15.61 -15.19 -14.75
N LEU A 40 14.84 -16.27 -14.94
CA LEU A 40 13.42 -16.27 -14.60
C LEU A 40 13.20 -16.05 -13.09
N ARG A 41 14.02 -16.67 -12.24
CA ARG A 41 13.98 -16.44 -10.78
C ARG A 41 14.34 -15.01 -10.39
N GLY A 42 15.29 -14.39 -11.08
CA GLY A 42 15.62 -12.98 -10.85
C GLY A 42 14.46 -12.05 -11.21
N LEU A 43 13.83 -12.29 -12.37
CA LEU A 43 12.68 -11.51 -12.84
C LEU A 43 11.40 -11.76 -12.02
N PHE A 44 11.29 -12.92 -11.38
CA PHE A 44 10.19 -13.22 -10.47
C PHE A 44 10.03 -12.17 -9.36
N TYR A 45 11.12 -11.66 -8.79
CA TYR A 45 11.06 -10.58 -7.80
C TYR A 45 10.42 -9.31 -8.35
N VAL A 46 10.66 -8.98 -9.61
CA VAL A 46 10.03 -7.81 -10.26
C VAL A 46 8.54 -8.05 -10.45
N HIS A 47 8.15 -9.25 -10.89
CA HIS A 47 6.73 -9.59 -11.09
C HIS A 47 5.94 -9.68 -9.78
N LEU A 48 6.50 -10.30 -8.74
CA LEU A 48 5.88 -10.37 -7.42
C LEU A 48 5.73 -8.98 -6.80
N TYR A 49 6.77 -8.13 -6.95
CA TYR A 49 6.69 -6.75 -6.47
C TYR A 49 5.59 -5.96 -7.20
N SER A 50 5.41 -6.12 -8.51
CA SER A 50 4.37 -5.38 -9.24
C SER A 50 2.95 -5.76 -8.79
N ALA A 51 2.73 -7.02 -8.41
CA ALA A 51 1.48 -7.46 -7.80
C ALA A 51 1.25 -6.80 -6.42
N LEU A 52 2.26 -6.79 -5.54
CA LEU A 52 2.22 -6.11 -4.25
C LEU A 52 1.93 -4.61 -4.42
N GLU A 53 2.71 -3.93 -5.26
CA GLU A 53 2.62 -2.48 -5.47
C GLU A 53 1.23 -2.08 -5.92
N LYS A 54 0.71 -2.78 -6.94
CA LYS A 54 -0.60 -2.45 -7.50
C LYS A 54 -1.73 -2.69 -6.50
N ALA A 55 -1.68 -3.79 -5.75
CA ALA A 55 -2.71 -4.11 -4.77
C ALA A 55 -2.78 -3.07 -3.64
N ILE A 56 -1.64 -2.62 -3.12
CA ILE A 56 -1.59 -1.60 -2.07
C ILE A 56 -2.07 -0.24 -2.59
N ASN A 57 -1.63 0.19 -3.78
CA ASN A 57 -2.06 1.46 -4.38
C ASN A 57 -3.58 1.46 -4.63
N GLU A 58 -4.12 0.43 -5.30
CA GLU A 58 -5.57 0.34 -5.59
C GLU A 58 -6.41 0.35 -4.31
N THR A 59 -5.94 -0.33 -3.26
CA THR A 59 -6.64 -0.34 -1.97
C THR A 59 -6.68 1.05 -1.35
N ILE A 60 -5.58 1.80 -1.36
CA ILE A 60 -5.54 3.15 -0.81
C ILE A 60 -6.41 4.11 -1.63
N GLU A 61 -6.27 4.07 -2.96
CA GLU A 61 -7.07 4.89 -3.89
C GLU A 61 -8.57 4.63 -3.70
N GLN A 62 -8.97 3.35 -3.66
CA GLN A 62 -10.36 2.97 -3.42
C GLN A 62 -10.85 3.38 -2.03
N THR A 63 -10.01 3.29 -0.99
CA THR A 63 -10.37 3.75 0.35
C THR A 63 -10.69 5.24 0.35
N ILE A 64 -9.81 6.06 -0.23
CA ILE A 64 -10.01 7.51 -0.27
C ILE A 64 -11.25 7.86 -1.10
N LEU A 65 -11.48 7.17 -2.22
CA LEU A 65 -12.67 7.37 -3.05
C LEU A 65 -13.95 7.07 -2.27
N LEU A 66 -13.99 5.97 -1.51
CA LEU A 66 -15.15 5.60 -0.69
C LEU A 66 -15.40 6.63 0.43
N VAL A 67 -14.35 7.12 1.09
CA VAL A 67 -14.51 8.19 2.09
C VAL A 67 -14.98 9.49 1.44
N LYS A 68 -14.48 9.82 0.24
CA LYS A 68 -14.87 11.02 -0.51
C LYS A 68 -16.36 11.01 -0.85
N GLN A 69 -16.91 9.85 -1.22
CA GLN A 69 -18.32 9.69 -1.60
C GLN A 69 -19.30 9.96 -0.45
N GLU A 70 -18.85 9.82 0.80
CA GLU A 70 -19.66 10.04 2.00
C GLU A 70 -19.84 11.52 2.35
N GLY A 71 -19.05 12.42 1.75
CA GLY A 71 -19.21 13.87 1.94
C GLY A 71 -19.03 14.33 3.40
N VAL A 72 -18.18 13.65 4.17
CA VAL A 72 -17.99 13.92 5.60
C VAL A 72 -17.37 15.31 5.81
N LYS A 73 -18.01 16.08 6.69
CA LYS A 73 -17.53 17.39 7.14
C LYS A 73 -16.17 17.25 7.81
N ASN A 74 -15.25 18.20 7.60
CA ASN A 74 -13.89 18.01 8.09
C ASN A 74 -13.82 17.89 9.62
N LYS A 75 -14.64 18.66 10.34
CA LYS A 75 -14.77 18.57 11.80
C LYS A 75 -15.31 17.24 12.33
N HIS A 76 -15.91 16.39 11.48
CA HIS A 76 -16.42 15.08 11.87
C HIS A 76 -15.38 13.95 11.69
N TYR A 77 -14.25 14.22 11.01
CA TYR A 77 -13.18 13.23 10.91
C TYR A 77 -12.44 13.05 12.23
N LYS A 78 -11.90 11.86 12.45
CA LYS A 78 -10.88 11.66 13.48
C LYS A 78 -9.65 12.51 13.17
N ASN A 79 -9.05 13.10 14.20
CA ASN A 79 -7.89 13.97 14.09
C ASN A 79 -6.76 13.42 13.21
N ILE A 80 -6.47 12.13 13.32
CA ILE A 80 -5.40 11.49 12.54
C ILE A 80 -5.69 11.47 11.03
N PHE A 81 -6.96 11.38 10.62
CA PHE A 81 -7.34 11.39 9.21
C PHE A 81 -7.10 12.75 8.54
N ASN A 82 -6.93 13.82 9.32
CA ASN A 82 -6.55 15.14 8.77
C ASN A 82 -5.18 15.16 8.09
N VAL A 83 -4.34 14.13 8.30
CA VAL A 83 -3.13 13.92 7.48
C VAL A 83 -3.47 13.76 5.99
N ILE A 84 -4.65 13.21 5.70
CA ILE A 84 -5.18 12.97 4.35
C ILE A 84 -6.12 14.11 3.95
N SER A 85 -7.15 14.41 4.76
CA SER A 85 -8.18 15.40 4.37
C SER A 85 -7.64 16.82 4.22
N LEU A 86 -6.62 17.18 5.00
CA LEU A 86 -5.99 18.51 4.94
C LEU A 86 -4.62 18.48 4.28
N ASN A 87 -4.29 17.43 3.52
CA ASN A 87 -2.95 17.28 2.93
C ASN A 87 -2.53 18.48 2.08
N SER A 88 -3.44 19.00 1.25
CA SER A 88 -3.18 20.19 0.42
C SER A 88 -2.79 21.42 1.25
N LYS A 89 -3.45 21.62 2.40
CA LYS A 89 -3.13 22.70 3.34
C LYS A 89 -1.81 22.43 4.07
N MET A 90 -1.54 21.18 4.46
CA MET A 90 -0.25 20.80 5.03
C MET A 90 0.91 21.01 4.05
N GLN A 91 0.72 20.73 2.76
CA GLN A 91 1.72 21.02 1.72
C GLN A 91 1.91 22.53 1.54
N ALA A 92 0.82 23.31 1.51
CA ALA A 92 0.90 24.76 1.45
C ALA A 92 1.65 25.35 2.67
N PHE A 93 1.43 24.80 3.87
CA PHE A 93 2.17 25.15 5.07
C PHE A 93 3.65 24.76 4.98
N LYS A 94 3.96 23.52 4.57
CA LYS A 94 5.34 23.04 4.37
C LYS A 94 6.13 23.92 3.39
N GLN A 95 5.48 24.44 2.36
CA GLN A 95 6.09 25.27 1.33
C GLN A 95 6.19 26.76 1.71
N CYS A 96 5.44 27.22 2.72
CA CYS A 96 5.45 28.63 3.12
C CYS A 96 6.77 29.02 3.78
N ARG A 97 7.18 30.29 3.62
CA ARG A 97 8.42 30.83 4.19
C ARG A 97 8.19 32.21 4.78
N GLY A 98 8.82 32.50 5.92
CA GLY A 98 8.85 33.82 6.52
C GLY A 98 7.48 34.32 7.00
N LYS A 99 7.03 35.47 6.49
CA LYS A 99 5.89 36.24 7.03
C LYS A 99 4.54 35.51 6.97
N SER A 100 4.38 34.48 6.14
CA SER A 100 3.14 33.70 6.01
C SER A 100 3.07 32.48 6.95
N TYR A 101 4.08 32.23 7.78
CA TYR A 101 4.11 31.07 8.69
C TYR A 101 2.86 31.01 9.59
N PHE A 102 2.60 32.10 10.33
CA PHE A 102 1.48 32.13 11.26
C PHE A 102 0.12 32.07 10.56
N SER A 103 -0.03 32.75 9.42
CA SER A 103 -1.28 32.70 8.65
C SER A 103 -1.53 31.30 8.09
N LYS A 104 -0.52 30.63 7.52
CA LYS A 104 -0.67 29.27 6.98
C LYS A 104 -0.85 28.22 8.07
N SER A 105 -0.24 28.43 9.23
CA SER A 105 -0.49 27.62 10.43
C SER A 105 -1.96 27.77 10.86
N ALA A 106 -2.46 29.00 11.00
CA ALA A 106 -3.86 29.26 11.35
C ALA A 106 -4.82 28.62 10.33
N ASP A 107 -4.57 28.75 9.03
CA ASP A 107 -5.37 28.12 7.96
C ASP A 107 -5.55 26.61 8.19
N VAL A 108 -4.49 25.90 8.61
CA VAL A 108 -4.54 24.45 8.87
C VAL A 108 -5.44 24.15 10.07
N PHE A 109 -5.26 24.86 11.17
CA PHE A 109 -6.01 24.61 12.41
C PHE A 109 -7.49 25.05 12.31
N GLU A 110 -7.78 26.18 11.67
CA GLU A 110 -9.16 26.61 11.40
C GLU A 110 -9.92 25.60 10.55
N SER A 111 -9.22 24.92 9.63
CA SER A 111 -9.83 23.90 8.77
C SER A 111 -10.21 22.63 9.54
N LEU A 112 -9.61 22.36 10.70
CA LEU A 112 -10.01 21.22 11.53
C LEU A 112 -11.47 21.35 11.98
N GLU A 113 -11.92 22.57 12.29
CA GLU A 113 -13.28 22.86 12.78
C GLU A 113 -14.27 23.21 11.64
N SER A 114 -13.88 22.97 10.39
CA SER A 114 -14.69 23.32 9.23
C SER A 114 -15.94 22.43 9.10
N GLU A 115 -17.10 23.06 8.95
CA GLU A 115 -18.39 22.43 8.60
C GLU A 115 -18.45 21.96 7.14
N GLU A 116 -17.52 22.41 6.30
CA GLU A 116 -17.44 22.01 4.89
C GLU A 116 -16.77 20.65 4.74
N SER A 117 -17.20 19.88 3.73
CA SER A 117 -16.48 18.71 3.24
C SER A 117 -15.36 19.15 2.29
N TYR A 118 -14.12 18.74 2.56
CA TYR A 118 -13.02 19.00 1.64
C TYR A 118 -12.90 17.95 0.55
N GLU A 119 -12.43 18.39 -0.62
CA GLU A 119 -12.08 17.46 -1.68
C GLU A 119 -10.85 16.63 -1.27
N LEU A 120 -11.01 15.31 -1.27
CA LEU A 120 -9.92 14.38 -1.04
C LEU A 120 -9.19 14.09 -2.37
N ASN A 121 -7.87 14.19 -2.32
CA ASN A 121 -7.00 13.71 -3.38
C ASN A 121 -6.73 12.21 -3.18
N ASP A 122 -7.26 11.37 -4.06
CA ASP A 122 -7.06 9.92 -4.05
C ASP A 122 -5.61 9.52 -4.40
N THR A 123 -4.86 10.41 -5.03
CA THR A 123 -3.43 10.21 -5.35
C THR A 123 -2.48 10.75 -4.27
N VAL A 124 -2.96 11.12 -3.07
CA VAL A 124 -2.14 11.74 -2.02
C VAL A 124 -0.92 10.93 -1.58
N PHE A 125 -0.95 9.60 -1.75
CA PHE A 125 0.16 8.71 -1.41
C PHE A 125 0.99 8.26 -2.63
N SER A 126 0.66 8.68 -3.84
CA SER A 126 1.24 8.11 -5.08
C SER A 126 2.77 8.21 -5.15
N GLU A 127 3.38 9.30 -4.66
CA GLU A 127 4.84 9.42 -4.57
C GLU A 127 5.45 8.47 -3.53
N ASN A 128 4.76 8.28 -2.39
CA ASN A 128 5.23 7.47 -1.27
C ASN A 128 5.06 5.96 -1.51
N LEU A 129 4.22 5.56 -2.46
CA LEU A 129 3.89 4.16 -2.75
C LEU A 129 4.64 3.56 -3.95
N GLN A 130 5.68 4.24 -4.45
CA GLN A 130 6.57 3.72 -5.50
C GLN A 130 7.60 2.69 -4.98
N ASN A 131 7.82 2.65 -3.67
CA ASN A 131 8.70 1.69 -3.01
C ASN A 131 8.02 1.21 -1.72
N ILE A 132 7.29 0.10 -1.85
CA ILE A 132 6.45 -0.42 -0.76
C ILE A 132 7.27 -1.31 0.18
N TRP A 133 8.11 -0.67 0.99
CA TRP A 133 8.74 -1.30 2.16
C TRP A 133 7.70 -1.66 3.21
N TYR A 134 8.04 -2.57 4.13
CA TYR A 134 7.13 -2.85 5.25
C TYR A 134 6.79 -1.58 6.04
N LYS A 135 7.78 -0.70 6.23
CA LYS A 135 7.59 0.60 6.86
C LYS A 135 6.58 1.47 6.11
N THR A 136 6.64 1.50 4.77
CA THR A 136 5.71 2.25 3.93
C THR A 136 4.26 1.78 4.14
N ILE A 137 4.04 0.46 4.22
CA ILE A 137 2.73 -0.13 4.50
C ILE A 137 2.19 0.35 5.86
N GLN A 138 3.03 0.30 6.89
CA GLN A 138 2.68 0.74 8.24
C GLN A 138 2.37 2.23 8.33
N GLU A 139 3.17 3.06 7.65
CA GLU A 139 2.96 4.51 7.58
C GLU A 139 1.65 4.85 6.87
N ALA A 140 1.35 4.17 5.75
CA ALA A 140 0.08 4.35 5.06
C ALA A 140 -1.10 4.05 5.99
N ILE A 141 -1.15 2.86 6.62
CA ILE A 141 -2.22 2.50 7.57
C ILE A 141 -2.35 3.53 8.69
N ARG A 142 -1.22 3.96 9.25
CA ARG A 142 -1.18 4.95 10.33
C ARG A 142 -1.77 6.30 9.92
N SER A 143 -1.53 6.75 8.68
CA SER A 143 -2.08 8.02 8.19
C SER A 143 -3.61 8.03 8.10
N PHE A 144 -4.25 6.86 7.99
CA PHE A 144 -5.70 6.73 8.10
C PHE A 144 -6.18 6.62 9.57
N GLY A 145 -5.28 6.40 10.53
CA GLY A 145 -5.66 6.02 11.89
C GLY A 145 -6.23 4.61 12.00
N ALA A 146 -5.96 3.75 11.01
CA ALA A 146 -6.38 2.36 11.02
C ALA A 146 -5.45 1.50 11.89
N THR A 147 -5.92 0.31 12.27
CA THR A 147 -5.14 -0.62 13.07
C THR A 147 -3.97 -1.17 12.25
N PRO A 148 -2.72 -1.03 12.72
CA PRO A 148 -1.55 -1.57 12.02
C PRO A 148 -1.63 -3.09 11.83
N ILE A 149 -1.19 -3.58 10.66
CA ILE A 149 -1.01 -5.03 10.47
C ILE A 149 0.19 -5.51 11.30
N SER A 150 0.07 -6.70 11.87
CA SER A 150 1.15 -7.34 12.61
C SER A 150 1.56 -8.61 11.90
N VAL A 151 2.83 -8.70 11.55
CA VAL A 151 3.41 -9.85 10.84
C VAL A 151 4.64 -10.35 11.58
N GLU A 152 4.97 -11.62 11.39
CA GLU A 152 6.20 -12.18 11.94
C GLU A 152 7.43 -11.44 11.40
N PRO A 153 8.52 -11.29 12.19
CA PRO A 153 9.73 -10.59 11.75
C PRO A 153 10.30 -11.10 10.42
N ARG A 154 10.17 -12.40 10.12
CA ARG A 154 10.59 -12.97 8.83
C ARG A 154 9.81 -12.43 7.64
N VAL A 155 8.50 -12.21 7.79
CA VAL A 155 7.63 -11.70 6.72
C VAL A 155 8.00 -10.26 6.40
N ARG A 156 8.35 -9.47 7.43
CA ARG A 156 8.91 -8.14 7.23
C ARG A 156 10.19 -8.18 6.39
N LEU A 157 11.12 -9.08 6.74
CA LEU A 157 12.36 -9.24 5.97
C LEU A 157 12.08 -9.68 4.53
N THR A 158 11.08 -10.54 4.31
CA THR A 158 10.64 -10.93 2.96
C THR A 158 10.15 -9.73 2.13
N ILE A 159 9.36 -8.83 2.71
CA ILE A 159 8.91 -7.60 2.03
C ILE A 159 10.11 -6.71 1.69
N ASP A 160 10.97 -6.43 2.67
CA ASP A 160 12.11 -5.54 2.47
C ASP A 160 13.09 -6.12 1.44
N GLU A 161 13.33 -7.45 1.45
CA GLU A 161 14.11 -8.15 0.42
C GLU A 161 13.47 -8.02 -0.97
N LEU A 162 12.14 -8.18 -1.08
CA LEU A 162 11.43 -8.08 -2.35
C LEU A 162 11.66 -6.70 -3.00
N VAL A 163 11.51 -5.63 -2.23
CA VAL A 163 11.75 -4.26 -2.68
C VAL A 163 13.21 -4.07 -3.10
N GLU A 164 14.15 -4.56 -2.28
CA GLU A 164 15.58 -4.46 -2.56
C GLU A 164 15.95 -5.16 -3.87
N LYS A 165 15.47 -6.39 -4.08
CA LYS A 165 15.76 -7.19 -5.28
C LYS A 165 15.09 -6.64 -6.52
N ARG A 166 13.82 -6.21 -6.44
CA ARG A 166 13.18 -5.47 -7.54
C ARG A 166 14.01 -4.26 -7.92
N ASN A 167 14.43 -3.45 -6.94
CA ASN A 167 15.21 -2.23 -7.21
C ASN A 167 16.60 -2.54 -7.78
N ALA A 168 17.27 -3.58 -7.30
CA ALA A 168 18.58 -3.98 -7.81
C ALA A 168 18.50 -4.38 -9.29
N VAL A 169 17.49 -5.16 -9.67
CA VAL A 169 17.26 -5.57 -11.06
C VAL A 169 16.80 -4.39 -11.93
N ALA A 170 15.76 -3.66 -11.50
CA ALA A 170 15.16 -2.58 -12.29
C ALA A 170 16.12 -1.41 -12.56
N HIS A 171 17.04 -1.13 -11.64
CA HIS A 171 18.06 -0.09 -11.81
C HIS A 171 19.39 -0.63 -12.36
N GLY A 172 19.46 -1.91 -12.76
CA GLY A 172 20.66 -2.52 -13.35
C GLY A 172 21.86 -2.67 -12.41
N ARG A 173 21.64 -2.60 -11.09
CA ARG A 173 22.71 -2.81 -10.09
C ARG A 173 23.09 -4.28 -9.93
N GLU A 174 22.13 -5.18 -10.15
CA GLU A 174 22.34 -6.62 -10.21
C GLU A 174 21.66 -7.18 -11.46
N THR A 175 22.25 -8.21 -12.07
CA THR A 175 21.58 -8.95 -13.16
C THR A 175 20.52 -9.90 -12.60
N PRO A 176 19.48 -10.24 -13.39
CA PRO A 176 18.53 -11.28 -12.99
C PRO A 176 19.20 -12.61 -12.63
N VAL A 177 20.29 -12.98 -13.31
CA VAL A 177 21.08 -14.19 -12.99
C VAL A 177 21.65 -14.13 -11.57
N SER A 178 22.29 -13.02 -11.18
CA SER A 178 22.89 -12.82 -9.85
C SER A 178 21.85 -12.92 -8.72
N VAL A 179 20.67 -12.35 -8.95
CA VAL A 179 19.57 -12.41 -7.97
C VAL A 179 18.96 -13.80 -7.93
N GLY A 180 18.66 -14.39 -9.09
CA GLY A 180 17.98 -15.67 -9.21
C GLY A 180 18.83 -16.89 -8.88
N GLU A 181 20.16 -16.75 -8.76
CA GLU A 181 21.05 -17.80 -8.29
C GLU A 181 20.89 -18.10 -6.79
N ARG A 182 20.38 -17.14 -6.00
CA ARG A 182 20.39 -17.22 -4.53
C ARG A 182 19.34 -18.17 -3.94
N HIS A 183 18.21 -18.32 -4.61
CA HIS A 183 17.05 -19.05 -4.09
C HIS A 183 16.50 -20.04 -5.11
N ARG A 184 15.97 -21.16 -4.62
CA ARG A 184 15.21 -22.14 -5.41
C ARG A 184 13.71 -21.84 -5.38
N VAL A 185 12.96 -22.50 -6.27
CA VAL A 185 11.54 -22.22 -6.45
C VAL A 185 10.71 -22.40 -5.18
N GLU A 186 11.09 -23.33 -4.29
CA GLU A 186 10.38 -23.56 -3.02
C GLU A 186 10.46 -22.33 -2.11
N VAL A 187 11.62 -21.67 -2.08
CA VAL A 187 11.81 -20.44 -1.30
C VAL A 187 11.02 -19.29 -1.92
N LEU A 188 11.03 -19.17 -3.26
CA LEU A 188 10.24 -18.17 -3.97
C LEU A 188 8.73 -18.35 -3.73
N ARG A 189 8.26 -19.60 -3.63
CA ARG A 189 6.87 -19.94 -3.30
C ARG A 189 6.48 -19.44 -1.92
N ILE A 190 7.31 -19.70 -0.91
CA ILE A 190 7.06 -19.23 0.46
C ILE A 190 6.97 -17.71 0.48
N LYS A 191 7.92 -17.02 -0.20
CA LYS A 191 7.90 -15.56 -0.31
C LYS A 191 6.63 -15.04 -0.98
N ALA A 192 6.19 -15.66 -2.07
CA ALA A 192 4.96 -15.28 -2.78
C ALA A 192 3.73 -15.38 -1.86
N GLN A 193 3.63 -16.47 -1.10
CA GLN A 193 2.53 -16.71 -0.17
C GLN A 193 2.54 -15.72 1.01
N GLU A 194 3.72 -15.44 1.58
CA GLU A 194 3.88 -14.44 2.63
C GLU A 194 3.45 -13.05 2.16
N ILE A 195 3.84 -12.66 0.95
CA ILE A 195 3.48 -11.36 0.35
C ILE A 195 1.98 -11.29 0.03
N GLN A 196 1.40 -12.37 -0.52
CA GLN A 196 -0.05 -12.43 -0.76
C GLN A 196 -0.84 -12.28 0.54
N LEU A 197 -0.43 -12.97 1.61
CA LEU A 197 -1.09 -12.87 2.90
C LEU A 197 -1.05 -11.44 3.47
N VAL A 198 0.09 -10.75 3.34
CA VAL A 198 0.24 -9.34 3.74
C VAL A 198 -0.73 -8.45 2.99
N VAL A 199 -0.86 -8.64 1.67
CA VAL A 199 -1.80 -7.88 0.83
C VAL A 199 -3.25 -8.16 1.26
N GLU A 200 -3.59 -9.42 1.53
CA GLU A 200 -4.93 -9.79 2.00
C GLU A 200 -5.27 -9.17 3.35
N GLN A 201 -4.31 -9.16 4.29
CA GLN A 201 -4.46 -8.47 5.57
C GLN A 201 -4.63 -6.96 5.38
N PHE A 202 -3.84 -6.34 4.50
CA PHE A 202 -3.92 -4.92 4.20
C PHE A 202 -5.30 -4.53 3.65
N ILE A 203 -5.80 -5.26 2.65
CA ILE A 203 -7.15 -5.05 2.11
C ILE A 203 -8.20 -5.22 3.21
N SER A 204 -8.07 -6.25 4.05
CA SER A 204 -9.03 -6.53 5.12
C SER A 204 -9.05 -5.42 6.18
N THR A 205 -7.90 -4.84 6.52
CA THR A 205 -7.80 -3.66 7.40
C THR A 205 -8.62 -2.49 6.86
N PHE A 206 -8.53 -2.22 5.55
CA PHE A 206 -9.26 -1.11 4.94
C PHE A 206 -10.73 -1.41 4.68
N GLU A 207 -11.07 -2.67 4.42
CA GLU A 207 -12.46 -3.13 4.33
C GLU A 207 -13.19 -2.95 5.66
N ASP A 208 -12.56 -3.35 6.77
CA ASP A 208 -13.06 -3.10 8.13
C ASP A 208 -13.10 -1.60 8.47
N TYR A 209 -12.08 -0.84 8.07
CA TYR A 209 -12.02 0.61 8.26
C TYR A 209 -13.21 1.33 7.61
N ILE A 210 -13.53 1.00 6.37
CA ILE A 210 -14.66 1.57 5.64
C ILE A 210 -15.99 1.07 6.19
N SER A 211 -16.14 -0.25 6.35
CA SER A 211 -17.42 -0.84 6.77
C SER A 211 -17.88 -0.34 8.14
N ASN A 212 -16.92 -0.03 9.03
CA ASN A 212 -17.20 0.51 10.36
C ASN A 212 -17.00 2.04 10.47
N LYS A 213 -16.88 2.74 9.33
CA LYS A 213 -16.65 4.19 9.23
C LYS A 213 -15.60 4.71 10.22
N LYS A 214 -14.49 3.98 10.38
CA LYS A 214 -13.46 4.23 11.41
C LYS A 214 -12.72 5.56 11.22
N TYR A 215 -12.93 6.25 10.10
CA TYR A 215 -12.45 7.61 9.82
C TYR A 215 -13.27 8.72 10.51
N ILE A 216 -14.50 8.43 10.97
CA ILE A 216 -15.39 9.39 11.62
C ILE A 216 -15.18 9.35 13.14
N ASP A 217 -15.20 10.51 13.79
CA ASP A 217 -15.22 10.59 15.24
C ASP A 217 -16.51 9.92 15.79
N PRO A 218 -16.41 9.05 16.81
CA PRO A 218 -17.57 8.38 17.40
C PRO A 218 -18.73 9.32 17.77
N LEU A 219 -18.45 10.58 18.13
CA LEU A 219 -19.46 11.58 18.48
C LEU A 219 -20.39 11.95 17.31
N TYR A 220 -19.93 11.83 16.07
CA TYR A 220 -20.67 12.21 14.87
C TYR A 220 -21.09 11.00 14.03
N LEU A 221 -20.86 9.78 14.51
CA LEU A 221 -21.08 8.57 13.72
C LEU A 221 -22.55 8.37 13.33
N ASP A 222 -23.49 8.75 14.20
CA ASP A 222 -24.93 8.61 13.94
C ASP A 222 -25.41 9.51 12.80
N ASP A 223 -24.73 10.63 12.53
CA ASP A 223 -25.03 11.53 11.41
C ASP A 223 -24.82 10.86 10.04
N TYR A 224 -24.01 9.79 10.00
CA TYR A 224 -23.61 9.09 8.76
C TYR A 224 -24.06 7.63 8.71
N ARG A 225 -24.86 7.17 9.68
CA ARG A 225 -25.41 5.79 9.70
C ARG A 225 -26.72 5.64 8.91
N GLN A 226 -27.34 6.75 8.49
CA GLN A 226 -28.63 6.76 7.78
C GLN A 226 -28.53 7.13 6.29
N ALA A 227 -27.31 7.21 5.73
CA ALA A 227 -27.08 7.45 4.31
C ALA A 227 -26.87 6.13 3.54
#